data_AF-X0VMR1-F1
#
_entry.id   AF-X0VMR1-F1
#
_cell.length_a   1.000
_cell.length_b   1.000
_cell.length_c   1.000
_cell.angle_alpha   90.00
_cell.angle_beta   90.00
_cell.angle_gamma   90.00
#
_symmetry.space_group_name_H-M   'P 1'
#
loop_
_entity.id
_entity.type
_entity.pdbx_description
1 polymer ?
#
loop_
_entity_poly.entity_id
_entity_poly.type
_entity_poly.pdbx_seq_one_letter_code
_entity_poly.pdbx_strand_id
1 'polypeptide(L)'
;LAGLKEPEQIATDDLYYVRDLGLVKIDGQLQIANRIYQEVIPRELTYSTQVTISEQPSWYIQPDGLLDMHKLLLSFQEFFREHSEHWIERFQYREAGPQLLLQAFLQRIVNAGGRVEREYGLGRMRTDLLAIWPYKGGTQKVVIETKVLHKSLERTMAEGVEQTAAYMDRCGTNEGHLVIFDRSKEKTWDEKIFQREEEYQGKMVKVWGM
;
A
#
# COMPACT_ATOMS: atom_id res chain seq x y z
N LEU A 1 -0.92 -7.38 -20.77
CA LEU A 1 -1.00 -8.82 -20.45
C LEU A 1 -1.44 -8.95 -19.00
N ALA A 2 -2.73 -9.25 -18.80
CA ALA A 2 -3.34 -9.41 -17.49
C ALA A 2 -2.75 -10.64 -16.80
N GLY A 3 -2.40 -10.51 -15.52
CA GLY A 3 -1.79 -11.57 -14.74
C GLY A 3 -2.64 -12.84 -14.78
N LEU A 4 -1.97 -13.96 -15.00
CA LEU A 4 -2.53 -15.30 -14.89
C LEU A 4 -3.03 -15.48 -13.46
N LYS A 5 -4.32 -15.23 -13.24
CA LYS A 5 -5.04 -15.62 -12.03
C LYS A 5 -5.55 -17.04 -12.27
N GLU A 6 -5.14 -17.98 -11.44
CA GLU A 6 -5.94 -19.19 -11.30
C GLU A 6 -7.33 -18.78 -10.80
N PRO A 7 -8.42 -19.38 -11.32
CA PRO A 7 -9.75 -19.12 -10.81
C PRO A 7 -9.82 -19.47 -9.32
N GLU A 8 -10.10 -18.49 -8.46
CA GLU A 8 -10.36 -18.76 -7.04
C GLU A 8 -11.71 -19.46 -6.89
N GLN A 9 -11.73 -20.53 -6.10
CA GLN A 9 -12.96 -21.26 -5.80
C GLN A 9 -13.67 -20.59 -4.62
N ILE A 10 -14.46 -19.56 -4.91
CA ILE A 10 -15.30 -18.88 -3.93
C ILE A 10 -16.66 -19.58 -3.89
N ALA A 11 -17.18 -19.84 -2.68
CA ALA A 11 -18.50 -20.42 -2.51
C ALA A 11 -19.57 -19.52 -3.17
N THR A 12 -20.42 -20.10 -4.00
CA THR A 12 -21.41 -19.35 -4.78
C THR A 12 -22.41 -18.62 -3.88
N ASP A 13 -22.77 -19.22 -2.75
CA ASP A 13 -23.68 -18.61 -1.76
C ASP A 13 -23.08 -17.35 -1.14
N ASP A 14 -21.79 -17.34 -0.82
CA ASP A 14 -21.10 -16.15 -0.31
C ASP A 14 -21.14 -15.02 -1.34
N LEU A 15 -20.87 -15.33 -2.62
CA LEU A 15 -20.90 -14.37 -3.72
C LEU A 15 -22.29 -13.77 -3.91
N TYR A 16 -23.34 -14.59 -3.90
CA TYR A 16 -24.71 -14.11 -4.00
C TYR A 16 -25.09 -13.28 -2.79
N TYR A 17 -24.73 -13.73 -1.59
CA TYR A 17 -25.02 -13.00 -0.37
C TYR A 17 -24.42 -11.59 -0.38
N VAL A 18 -23.11 -11.45 -0.67
CA VAL A 18 -22.47 -10.12 -0.69
C VAL A 18 -22.92 -9.26 -1.88
N ARG A 19 -23.33 -9.87 -3.00
CA ARG A 19 -23.93 -9.16 -4.14
C ARG A 19 -25.31 -8.63 -3.78
N ASP A 20 -26.14 -9.45 -3.13
CA ASP A 20 -27.52 -9.10 -2.77
C ASP A 20 -27.53 -8.07 -1.63
N LEU A 21 -26.51 -8.06 -0.77
CA LEU A 21 -26.22 -6.96 0.17
C LEU A 21 -25.73 -5.66 -0.52
N GLY A 22 -25.41 -5.72 -1.82
CA GLY A 22 -24.91 -4.59 -2.59
C GLY A 22 -23.44 -4.24 -2.34
N LEU A 23 -22.68 -5.09 -1.64
CA LEU A 23 -21.26 -4.85 -1.33
C LEU A 23 -20.37 -5.03 -2.55
N VAL A 24 -20.71 -5.99 -3.41
CA VAL A 24 -20.02 -6.30 -4.65
C VAL A 24 -20.97 -6.28 -5.84
N LYS A 25 -20.41 -6.10 -7.03
CA LYS A 25 -21.10 -6.29 -8.32
C LYS A 25 -20.32 -7.29 -9.16
N ILE A 26 -21.04 -8.01 -10.00
CA ILE A 26 -20.46 -8.98 -10.94
C ILE A 26 -20.87 -8.54 -12.35
N ASP A 27 -19.94 -7.88 -13.06
CA ASP A 27 -20.13 -7.42 -14.44
C ASP A 27 -18.91 -7.88 -15.26
N GLY A 28 -18.97 -9.13 -15.72
CA GLY A 28 -17.82 -9.87 -16.29
C GLY A 28 -16.74 -10.25 -15.27
N GLN A 29 -16.54 -9.47 -14.22
CA GLN A 29 -15.61 -9.71 -13.11
C GLN A 29 -16.21 -9.27 -11.78
N LEU A 30 -15.78 -9.92 -10.69
CA LEU A 30 -16.11 -9.53 -9.33
C LEU A 30 -15.44 -8.19 -8.98
N GLN A 31 -16.23 -7.21 -8.53
CA GLN A 31 -15.75 -5.87 -8.17
C GLN A 31 -16.47 -5.36 -6.92
N ILE A 32 -15.80 -4.53 -6.11
CA ILE A 32 -16.46 -3.79 -5.04
C ILE A 32 -17.47 -2.81 -5.67
N ALA A 33 -18.69 -2.77 -5.13
CA ALA A 33 -19.83 -2.17 -5.81
C ALA A 33 -19.71 -0.65 -6.00
N ASN A 34 -19.08 0.06 -5.07
CA ASN A 34 -18.97 1.52 -5.10
C ASN A 34 -17.73 2.04 -4.34
N ARG A 35 -17.47 3.34 -4.48
CA ARG A 35 -16.33 4.04 -3.85
C ARG A 35 -16.35 4.02 -2.33
N ILE A 36 -17.53 4.02 -1.70
CA ILE A 36 -17.64 3.97 -0.23
C ILE A 36 -17.12 2.63 0.26
N TYR A 37 -17.55 1.51 -0.35
CA TYR A 37 -17.09 0.19 0.05
C TYR A 37 -15.64 -0.08 -0.33
N GLN A 38 -15.16 0.54 -1.41
CA GLN A 38 -13.75 0.50 -1.76
C GLN A 38 -12.90 1.03 -0.60
N GLU A 39 -13.34 2.08 0.10
CA GLU A 39 -12.66 2.63 1.28
C GLU A 39 -12.93 1.86 2.57
N VAL A 40 -14.20 1.52 2.83
CA VAL A 40 -14.64 0.93 4.11
C VAL A 40 -14.09 -0.48 4.26
N ILE A 41 -14.24 -1.36 3.27
CA ILE A 41 -13.87 -2.78 3.41
C ILE A 41 -12.40 -2.96 3.79
N PRO A 42 -11.41 -2.37 3.08
CA PRO A 42 -10.02 -2.49 3.48
C PRO A 42 -9.72 -1.92 4.86
N ARG A 43 -10.34 -0.78 5.22
CA ARG A 43 -10.16 -0.16 6.53
C ARG A 43 -10.66 -1.07 7.66
N GLU A 44 -11.83 -1.69 7.48
CA GLU A 44 -12.36 -2.62 8.47
C GLU A 44 -11.49 -3.89 8.59
N LEU A 45 -10.94 -4.39 7.47
CA LEU A 45 -10.02 -5.53 7.47
C LEU A 45 -8.71 -5.26 8.24
N THR A 46 -8.29 -4.00 8.34
CA THR A 46 -7.04 -3.59 8.99
C THR A 46 -7.22 -2.99 10.38
N TYR A 47 -8.46 -2.80 10.85
CA TYR A 47 -8.73 -2.04 12.06
C TYR A 47 -8.10 -2.67 13.31
N SER A 48 -8.23 -3.99 13.48
CA SER A 48 -7.63 -4.72 14.60
C SER A 48 -6.11 -4.55 14.65
N THR A 49 -5.47 -4.53 13.49
CA THR A 49 -4.04 -4.31 13.33
C THR A 49 -3.66 -2.92 13.76
N GLN A 50 -4.37 -1.94 13.22
CA GLN A 50 -4.13 -0.52 13.48
C GLN A 50 -4.12 -0.27 14.99
N VAL A 51 -5.09 -0.79 15.73
CA VAL A 51 -5.18 -0.56 17.19
C VAL A 51 -4.15 -1.33 18.01
N THR A 52 -3.50 -2.35 17.44
CA THR A 52 -2.44 -3.14 18.10
C THR A 52 -1.02 -2.67 17.78
N ILE A 53 -0.84 -1.79 16.78
CA ILE A 53 0.46 -1.21 16.45
C ILE A 53 0.86 -0.19 17.52
N SER A 54 1.98 -0.46 18.19
CA SER A 54 2.53 0.32 19.32
C SER A 54 3.34 1.56 18.90
N GLU A 55 3.16 2.04 17.66
CA GLU A 55 3.84 3.22 17.13
C GLU A 55 3.19 4.52 17.62
N GLN A 56 4.02 5.48 18.04
CA GLN A 56 3.54 6.82 18.41
C GLN A 56 3.68 7.78 17.23
N PRO A 57 2.60 8.45 16.80
CA PRO A 57 2.66 9.38 15.68
C PRO A 57 3.72 10.48 15.84
N SER A 58 3.93 10.96 17.06
CA SER A 58 4.92 12.00 17.38
C SER A 58 6.36 11.60 17.06
N TRP A 59 6.68 10.30 16.97
CA TRP A 59 8.02 9.83 16.60
C TRP A 59 8.38 10.13 15.14
N TYR A 60 7.37 10.36 14.30
CA TYR A 60 7.52 10.56 12.86
C TYR A 60 7.33 12.02 12.44
N ILE A 61 7.24 12.95 13.38
CA ILE A 61 7.08 14.37 13.08
C ILE A 61 8.43 15.07 13.27
N GLN A 62 8.90 15.74 12.23
CA GLN A 62 10.13 16.52 12.24
C GLN A 62 9.97 17.83 13.04
N PRO A 63 11.06 18.47 13.48
CA PRO A 63 10.98 19.75 14.21
C PRO A 63 10.26 20.88 13.46
N ASP A 64 10.22 20.83 12.13
CA ASP A 64 9.50 21.79 11.28
C ASP A 64 8.01 21.45 11.08
N GLY A 65 7.55 20.33 11.64
CA GLY A 65 6.18 19.85 11.58
C GLY A 65 5.85 18.96 10.38
N LEU A 66 6.83 18.65 9.51
CA LEU A 66 6.64 17.70 8.42
C LEU A 66 6.59 16.25 8.93
N LEU A 67 5.92 15.39 8.16
CA LEU A 67 5.92 13.95 8.38
C LEU A 67 7.21 13.36 7.78
N ASP A 68 8.00 12.69 8.62
CA ASP A 68 9.20 11.95 8.22
C ASP A 68 8.82 10.61 7.58
N MET A 69 8.47 10.64 6.29
CA MET A 69 8.07 9.43 5.56
C MET A 69 9.23 8.44 5.42
N HIS A 70 10.47 8.92 5.36
CA HIS A 70 11.63 8.05 5.31
C HIS A 70 11.76 7.22 6.60
N LYS A 71 11.71 7.87 7.77
CA LYS A 71 11.72 7.18 9.05
C LYS A 71 10.51 6.26 9.21
N LEU A 72 9.34 6.69 8.76
CA LEU A 72 8.12 5.87 8.80
C LEU A 72 8.27 4.58 8.02
N LEU A 73 8.70 4.66 6.76
CA LEU A 73 8.84 3.47 5.91
C LEU A 73 10.01 2.58 6.33
N LEU A 74 11.07 3.16 6.91
CA LEU A 74 12.14 2.39 7.54
C LEU A 74 11.61 1.59 8.73
N SER A 75 10.87 2.22 9.65
CA SER A 75 10.22 1.51 10.76
C SER A 75 9.22 0.46 10.27
N PHE A 76 8.49 0.75 9.19
CA PHE A 76 7.59 -0.23 8.59
C PHE A 76 8.33 -1.43 8.00
N GLN A 77 9.46 -1.23 7.34
CA GLN A 77 10.28 -2.32 6.78
C GLN A 77 10.76 -3.28 7.89
N GLU A 78 11.19 -2.72 9.02
CA GLU A 78 11.55 -3.47 10.23
C GLU A 78 10.35 -4.23 10.82
N PHE A 79 9.23 -3.53 11.03
CA PHE A 79 7.98 -4.12 11.51
C PHE A 79 7.50 -5.25 10.58
N PHE A 80 7.61 -5.07 9.26
CA PHE A 80 7.21 -6.07 8.27
C PHE A 80 8.09 -7.31 8.35
N ARG A 81 9.42 -7.14 8.51
CA ARG A 81 10.33 -8.26 8.75
C ARG A 81 9.95 -9.08 9.98
N GLU A 82 9.62 -8.43 11.09
CA GLU A 82 9.33 -9.09 12.36
C GLU A 82 7.96 -9.78 12.42
N HIS A 83 6.98 -9.29 11.65
CA HIS A 83 5.58 -9.68 11.83
C HIS A 83 4.88 -10.24 10.59
N SER A 84 5.49 -10.14 9.40
CA SER A 84 4.81 -10.49 8.13
C SER A 84 4.45 -11.96 8.03
N GLU A 85 5.24 -12.91 8.55
CA GLU A 85 4.94 -14.35 8.44
C GLU A 85 3.61 -14.70 9.12
N HIS A 86 3.46 -14.30 10.38
CA HIS A 86 2.22 -14.45 11.14
C HIS A 86 1.02 -13.72 10.53
N TRP A 87 1.28 -12.71 9.71
CA TRP A 87 0.27 -11.90 9.04
C TRP A 87 -0.18 -12.52 7.71
N ILE A 88 0.78 -12.94 6.89
CA ILE A 88 0.57 -13.58 5.59
C ILE A 88 -0.17 -14.92 5.76
N GLU A 89 0.07 -15.63 6.86
CA GLU A 89 -0.62 -16.89 7.16
C GLU A 89 -2.05 -16.71 7.69
N ARG A 90 -2.35 -15.60 8.39
CA ARG A 90 -3.68 -15.35 8.99
C ARG A 90 -4.72 -14.86 7.99
N PHE A 91 -4.31 -14.18 6.92
CA PHE A 91 -5.24 -13.70 5.90
C PHE A 91 -5.37 -14.70 4.75
N GLN A 92 -6.61 -15.04 4.41
CA GLN A 92 -6.92 -15.80 3.18
C GLN A 92 -6.52 -15.03 1.91
N TYR A 93 -6.26 -13.71 2.01
CA TYR A 93 -5.90 -12.82 0.90
C TYR A 93 -4.38 -12.66 0.75
N ARG A 94 -3.70 -13.73 0.32
CA ARG A 94 -2.22 -13.79 0.20
C ARG A 94 -1.60 -12.70 -0.69
N GLU A 95 -2.36 -12.13 -1.62
CA GLU A 95 -1.87 -11.08 -2.53
C GLU A 95 -2.00 -9.66 -1.95
N ALA A 96 -3.09 -9.39 -1.22
CA ALA A 96 -3.36 -8.05 -0.70
C ALA A 96 -2.79 -7.82 0.71
N GLY A 97 -2.47 -8.90 1.44
CA GLY A 97 -2.02 -8.85 2.84
C GLY A 97 -0.91 -7.82 3.12
N PRO A 98 0.22 -7.83 2.38
CA PRO A 98 1.29 -6.88 2.62
C PRO A 98 0.88 -5.41 2.40
N GLN A 99 0.05 -5.15 1.40
CA GLN A 99 -0.47 -3.81 1.12
C GLN A 99 -1.44 -3.35 2.20
N LEU A 100 -2.33 -4.24 2.67
CA LEU A 100 -3.24 -3.98 3.79
C LEU A 100 -2.45 -3.67 5.08
N LEU A 101 -1.35 -4.38 5.32
CA LEU A 101 -0.51 -4.16 6.50
C LEU A 101 0.17 -2.78 6.46
N LEU A 102 0.73 -2.39 5.31
CA LEU A 102 1.27 -1.04 5.11
C LEU A 102 0.20 0.03 5.34
N GLN A 103 -1.02 -0.19 4.84
CA GLN A 103 -2.13 0.73 5.04
C GLN A 103 -2.51 0.85 6.52
N ALA A 104 -2.59 -0.26 7.25
CA ALA A 104 -2.86 -0.25 8.69
C ALA A 104 -1.83 0.59 9.45
N PHE A 105 -0.55 0.40 9.10
CA PHE A 105 0.59 1.11 9.69
C PHE A 105 0.52 2.61 9.39
N LEU A 106 0.32 2.98 8.13
CA LEU A 106 0.15 4.38 7.72
C LEU A 106 -1.06 5.02 8.40
N GLN A 107 -2.22 4.35 8.42
CA GLN A 107 -3.43 4.87 9.07
C GLN A 107 -3.20 5.09 10.57
N ARG A 108 -2.46 4.22 11.25
CA ARG A 108 -2.15 4.37 12.68
C ARG A 108 -1.36 5.64 13.00
N ILE A 109 -0.47 6.04 12.11
CA ILE A 109 0.44 7.17 12.30
C ILE A 109 -0.16 8.45 11.71
N VAL A 110 -0.54 8.42 10.43
CA VAL A 110 -0.96 9.59 9.66
C VAL A 110 -2.30 10.14 10.15
N ASN A 111 -3.24 9.31 10.61
CA ASN A 111 -4.54 9.81 11.06
C ASN A 111 -4.50 10.61 12.38
N ALA A 112 -3.33 10.76 13.01
CA ALA A 112 -3.15 11.62 14.19
C ALA A 112 -3.14 13.13 13.86
N GLY A 113 -3.03 13.50 12.58
CA GLY A 113 -3.02 14.89 12.14
C GLY A 113 -3.23 15.09 10.65
N GLY A 114 -3.05 14.05 9.84
CA GLY A 114 -3.30 14.01 8.40
C GLY A 114 -4.30 12.94 8.01
N ARG A 115 -4.22 12.49 6.76
CA ARG A 115 -5.04 11.39 6.23
C ARG A 115 -4.31 10.61 5.13
N VAL A 116 -4.72 9.38 4.93
CA VAL A 116 -4.29 8.53 3.80
C VAL A 116 -5.46 8.37 2.85
N GLU A 117 -5.29 8.84 1.61
CA GLU A 117 -6.24 8.66 0.52
C GLU A 117 -5.80 7.49 -0.37
N ARG A 118 -6.77 6.83 -1.01
CA ARG A 118 -6.54 5.69 -1.89
C ARG A 118 -7.04 6.04 -3.28
N GLU A 119 -6.20 5.82 -4.27
CA GLU A 119 -6.66 5.91 -5.65
C GLU A 119 -7.01 4.53 -6.19
N TYR A 120 -8.29 4.33 -6.48
CA TYR A 120 -8.76 3.17 -7.22
C TYR A 120 -8.64 3.48 -8.70
N GLY A 121 -7.52 3.09 -9.31
CA GLY A 121 -7.37 3.14 -10.76
C GLY A 121 -8.54 2.41 -11.44
N LEU A 122 -9.16 3.03 -12.43
CA LEU A 122 -10.27 2.45 -13.21
C LEU A 122 -9.88 1.03 -13.70
N GLY A 123 -10.43 0.00 -13.05
CA GLY A 123 -10.25 -1.40 -13.42
C GLY A 123 -8.98 -2.10 -12.93
N ARG A 124 -8.20 -1.54 -11.99
CA ARG A 124 -7.04 -2.23 -11.40
C ARG A 124 -7.18 -2.30 -9.87
N MET A 125 -7.09 -3.50 -9.30
CA MET A 125 -7.13 -3.75 -7.85
C MET A 125 -5.86 -3.27 -7.11
N ARG A 126 -5.13 -2.28 -7.63
CA ARG A 126 -3.90 -1.78 -7.02
C ARG A 126 -4.19 -0.45 -6.33
N THR A 127 -3.75 -0.34 -5.08
CA THR A 127 -4.01 0.83 -4.23
C THR A 127 -2.78 1.72 -4.28
N ASP A 128 -2.86 2.79 -5.06
CA ASP A 128 -1.87 3.86 -5.01
C ASP A 128 -2.29 4.73 -3.82
N LEU A 129 -1.39 4.94 -2.85
CA LEU A 129 -1.70 5.66 -1.62
C LEU A 129 -1.18 7.10 -1.71
N LEU A 130 -1.94 8.02 -1.14
CA LEU A 130 -1.54 9.42 -0.99
C LEU A 130 -1.65 9.80 0.49
N ALA A 131 -0.51 9.99 1.14
CA ALA A 131 -0.48 10.57 2.48
C ALA A 131 -0.56 12.10 2.36
N ILE A 132 -1.50 12.71 3.08
CA ILE A 132 -1.70 14.15 3.13
C ILE A 132 -1.52 14.60 4.57
N TRP A 133 -0.50 15.42 4.79
CA TRP A 133 -0.12 15.88 6.13
C TRP A 133 -0.12 17.43 6.21
N PRO A 134 -1.02 18.03 6.99
CA PRO A 134 -1.01 19.47 7.22
C PRO A 134 0.12 19.84 8.18
N TYR A 135 0.82 20.93 7.89
CA TYR A 135 1.85 21.50 8.74
C TYR A 135 1.81 23.03 8.65
N LYS A 136 2.58 23.74 9.48
CA LYS A 136 2.52 25.21 9.56
C LYS A 136 2.79 25.90 8.21
N GLY A 137 3.61 25.31 7.35
CA GLY A 137 3.97 25.83 6.04
C GLY A 137 3.04 25.43 4.89
N GLY A 138 1.99 24.64 5.15
CA GLY A 138 1.04 24.21 4.13
C GLY A 138 0.63 22.75 4.27
N THR A 139 0.67 22.00 3.17
CA THR A 139 0.29 20.59 3.15
C THR A 139 1.34 19.79 2.41
N GLN A 140 1.95 18.84 3.11
CA GLN A 140 2.81 17.83 2.51
C GLN A 140 1.93 16.75 1.88
N LYS A 141 2.29 16.35 0.67
CA LYS A 141 1.65 15.24 -0.05
C LYS A 141 2.72 14.23 -0.40
N VAL A 142 2.52 12.98 -0.04
CA VAL A 142 3.48 11.91 -0.32
C VAL A 142 2.80 10.79 -1.07
N VAL A 143 3.31 10.48 -2.26
CA VAL A 143 2.83 9.36 -3.08
C VAL A 143 3.52 8.08 -2.63
N ILE A 144 2.74 7.03 -2.42
CA ILE A 144 3.25 5.70 -2.05
C ILE A 144 2.62 4.68 -2.99
N GLU A 145 3.45 4.16 -3.90
CA GLU A 145 3.11 3.10 -4.84
C GLU A 145 3.47 1.74 -4.26
N THR A 146 2.63 0.72 -4.46
CA THR A 146 2.92 -0.64 -3.99
C THR A 146 2.98 -1.65 -5.13
N LYS A 147 3.96 -2.56 -5.07
CA LYS A 147 4.11 -3.68 -6.00
C LYS A 147 4.35 -4.97 -5.23
N VAL A 148 3.74 -6.04 -5.70
CA VAL A 148 4.15 -7.40 -5.34
C VAL A 148 5.09 -7.89 -6.43
N LEU A 149 6.22 -8.49 -6.04
CA LEU A 149 7.20 -9.03 -6.98
C LEU A 149 6.65 -10.31 -7.63
N HIS A 150 6.26 -10.21 -8.91
CA HIS A 150 5.80 -11.36 -9.72
C HIS A 150 6.72 -11.67 -10.91
N LYS A 151 7.64 -10.77 -11.22
CA LYS A 151 8.58 -10.82 -12.35
C LYS A 151 9.96 -10.40 -11.83
N SER A 152 10.92 -10.12 -12.70
CA SER A 152 12.22 -9.62 -12.24
C SER A 152 12.09 -8.32 -11.43
N LEU A 153 13.01 -8.15 -10.47
CA LEU A 153 13.07 -6.95 -9.63
C LEU A 153 13.24 -5.70 -10.48
N GLU A 154 14.17 -5.72 -11.43
CA GLU A 154 14.44 -4.64 -12.38
C GLU A 154 13.17 -4.18 -13.11
N ARG A 155 12.42 -5.12 -13.69
CA ARG A 155 11.20 -4.77 -14.43
C ARG A 155 10.09 -4.28 -13.50
N THR A 156 10.07 -4.74 -12.26
CA THR A 156 9.08 -4.30 -11.24
C THR A 156 9.39 -2.90 -10.77
N MET A 157 10.67 -2.59 -10.55
CA MET A 157 11.15 -1.25 -10.24
C MET A 157 10.86 -0.28 -11.38
N ALA A 158 11.26 -0.59 -12.62
CA ALA A 158 11.07 0.30 -13.76
C ALA A 158 9.60 0.73 -13.96
N GLU A 159 8.67 -0.24 -13.97
CA GLU A 159 7.24 0.05 -14.10
C GLU A 159 6.66 0.76 -12.86
N GLY A 160 7.19 0.47 -11.67
CA GLY A 160 6.75 1.09 -10.42
C GLY A 160 7.20 2.55 -10.29
N VAL A 161 8.45 2.85 -10.66
CA VAL A 161 9.01 4.21 -10.62
C VAL A 161 8.29 5.11 -11.62
N GLU A 162 8.05 4.64 -12.85
CA GLU A 162 7.25 5.36 -13.85
C GLU A 162 5.85 5.71 -13.33
N GLN A 163 5.15 4.73 -12.72
CA GLN A 163 3.81 4.94 -12.15
C GLN A 163 3.83 5.91 -10.96
N THR A 164 4.83 5.80 -10.09
CA THR A 164 5.01 6.70 -8.95
C THR A 164 5.22 8.13 -9.43
N ALA A 165 6.13 8.34 -10.39
CA ALA A 165 6.43 9.64 -10.97
C ALA A 165 5.21 10.31 -11.63
N ALA A 166 4.43 9.53 -12.39
CA ALA A 166 3.19 9.99 -13.00
C ALA A 166 2.13 10.40 -11.95
N TYR A 167 2.02 9.65 -10.85
CA TYR A 167 1.09 9.99 -9.78
C TYR A 167 1.57 11.24 -9.01
N MET A 168 2.87 11.37 -8.78
CA MET A 168 3.47 12.59 -8.20
C MET A 168 3.13 13.84 -9.04
N ASP A 169 3.13 13.74 -10.38
CA ASP A 169 2.74 14.85 -11.27
C ASP A 169 1.30 15.26 -11.05
N ARG A 170 0.40 14.27 -11.06
CA ARG A 170 -1.04 14.50 -10.87
C ARG A 170 -1.34 15.10 -9.50
N CYS A 171 -0.59 14.72 -8.46
CA CYS A 171 -0.75 15.23 -7.10
C CYS A 171 -0.05 16.58 -6.84
N GLY A 172 0.86 16.98 -7.73
CA GLY A 172 1.69 18.17 -7.58
C GLY A 172 2.69 18.04 -6.42
N THR A 173 3.34 16.88 -6.28
CA THR A 173 4.36 16.64 -5.24
C THR A 173 5.68 16.15 -5.84
N ASN A 174 6.77 16.36 -5.10
CA ASN A 174 8.11 15.88 -5.40
C ASN A 174 8.55 14.74 -4.47
N GLU A 175 7.68 14.27 -3.58
CA GLU A 175 7.96 13.17 -2.65
C GLU A 175 7.16 11.92 -3.05
N GLY A 176 7.88 10.89 -3.48
CA GLY A 176 7.32 9.62 -3.95
C GLY A 176 8.12 8.41 -3.48
N HIS A 177 7.40 7.37 -3.10
CA HIS A 177 7.95 6.12 -2.59
C HIS A 177 7.36 4.94 -3.35
N LEU A 178 8.21 4.02 -3.78
CA LEU A 178 7.83 2.73 -4.34
C LEU A 178 8.15 1.62 -3.34
N VAL A 179 7.14 0.89 -2.88
CA VAL A 179 7.30 -0.24 -1.97
C VAL A 179 7.09 -1.55 -2.73
N ILE A 180 8.11 -2.41 -2.74
CA ILE A 180 8.12 -3.70 -3.44
C ILE A 180 8.13 -4.81 -2.40
N PHE A 181 7.07 -5.61 -2.39
CA PHE A 181 6.90 -6.78 -1.55
C PHE A 181 7.38 -8.06 -2.26
N ASP A 182 8.46 -8.67 -1.77
CA ASP A 182 9.02 -9.94 -2.22
C ASP A 182 8.54 -11.11 -1.34
N ARG A 183 7.65 -11.92 -1.92
CA ARG A 183 7.03 -13.08 -1.24
C ARG A 183 7.80 -14.39 -1.42
N SER A 184 8.98 -14.37 -2.06
CA SER A 184 9.82 -15.56 -2.22
C SER A 184 10.12 -16.19 -0.85
N LYS A 185 9.87 -17.50 -0.70
CA LYS A 185 10.16 -18.22 0.56
C LYS A 185 11.61 -18.67 0.64
N GLU A 186 12.26 -18.76 -0.52
CA GLU A 186 13.63 -19.19 -0.72
C GLU A 186 14.66 -18.08 -0.45
N LYS A 187 14.24 -16.82 -0.44
CA LYS A 187 15.10 -15.67 -0.15
C LYS A 187 15.06 -15.30 1.32
N THR A 188 16.24 -14.98 1.86
CA THR A 188 16.41 -14.41 3.20
C THR A 188 15.89 -12.97 3.25
N TRP A 189 15.60 -12.48 4.46
CA TRP A 189 15.22 -11.08 4.66
C TRP A 189 16.30 -10.09 4.20
N ASP A 190 17.58 -10.43 4.37
CA ASP A 190 18.70 -9.59 3.94
C ASP A 190 18.76 -9.43 2.40
N GLU A 191 18.25 -10.42 1.65
CA GLU A 191 18.13 -10.32 0.18
C GLU A 191 16.90 -9.52 -0.28
N LYS A 192 15.88 -9.42 0.57
CA LYS A 192 14.63 -8.71 0.26
C LYS A 192 14.68 -7.24 0.66
N ILE A 193 15.33 -6.96 1.79
CA ILE A 193 15.41 -5.63 2.38
C ILE A 193 16.46 -4.81 1.66
N PHE A 194 16.01 -3.73 1.04
CA PHE A 194 16.89 -2.73 0.48
C PHE A 194 16.21 -1.36 0.41
N GLN A 195 17.03 -0.33 0.24
CA GLN A 195 16.59 1.02 -0.08
C GLN A 195 17.44 1.54 -1.24
N ARG A 196 16.80 2.18 -2.23
CA ARG A 196 17.46 2.83 -3.37
C ARG A 196 16.75 4.12 -3.75
N GLU A 197 17.43 4.97 -4.49
CA GLU A 197 16.82 6.13 -5.14
C GLU A 197 16.91 5.93 -6.64
N GLU A 198 15.78 6.13 -7.32
CA GLU A 198 15.68 5.99 -8.78
C GLU A 198 15.15 7.30 -9.35
N GLU A 199 15.76 7.77 -10.44
CA GLU A 199 15.32 8.96 -11.15
C GLU A 199 14.50 8.55 -12.38
N TYR A 200 13.35 9.18 -12.56
CA TYR A 200 12.56 9.06 -13.79
C TYR A 200 12.07 10.44 -14.23
N GLN A 201 12.51 10.87 -15.42
CA GLN A 201 12.15 12.16 -16.02
C GLN A 201 12.36 13.35 -15.06
N GLY A 202 13.50 13.38 -14.34
CA GLY A 202 13.83 14.45 -13.39
C GLY A 202 13.14 14.35 -12.03
N LYS A 203 12.38 13.28 -11.77
CA LYS A 203 11.76 13.00 -10.48
C LYS A 203 12.49 11.90 -9.74
N MET A 204 12.80 12.17 -8.47
CA MET A 204 13.38 11.19 -7.58
C MET A 204 12.30 10.36 -6.89
N VAL A 205 12.42 9.04 -6.96
CA VAL A 205 11.56 8.07 -6.26
C VAL A 205 12.40 7.22 -5.33
N LYS A 206 12.02 7.14 -4.06
CA LYS A 206 12.66 6.24 -3.09
C LYS A 206 12.05 4.84 -3.19
N VAL A 207 12.86 3.84 -3.49
CA VAL A 207 12.43 2.45 -3.65
C VAL A 207 12.80 1.64 -2.42
N TRP A 208 11.84 0.86 -1.93
CA TRP A 208 11.94 0.03 -0.72
C TRP A 208 11.65 -1.42 -1.09
N GLY A 209 12.59 -2.31 -0.82
CA GLY A 209 12.38 -3.76 -0.87
C GLY A 209 12.03 -4.31 0.49
N MET A 210 11.08 -5.23 0.57
CA MET A 210 10.71 -5.94 1.79
C MET A 210 10.09 -7.30 1.45
#